data_AF-A0A8K1YV59-F1
#
_entry.id   AF-A0A8K1YV59-F1
#
_cell.length_a   1.000
_cell.length_b   1.000
_cell.length_c   1.000
_cell.angle_alpha   90.00
_cell.angle_beta   90.00
_cell.angle_gamma   90.00
#
_symmetry.space_group_name_H-M   'P 1'
#
loop_
_entity.id
_entity.type
_entity.pdbx_description
1 polymer ?
#
loop_
_entity_poly.entity_id
_entity_poly.type
_entity_poly.pdbx_seq_one_letter_code
_entity_poly.pdbx_strand_id
1 'polypeptide(L)' 'MKIINNFCIGQTIHLSTINESSPEKIIFNLCKKSKIKGLRYSPNNIILPIIELNDQTRIWVFPNEINHIN' A
#
# COMPACT_ATOMS: atom_id res chain seq x y z
N MET A 1 16.38 12.50 -3.99
CA MET A 1 16.42 11.04 -4.21
C MET A 1 15.05 10.61 -4.73
N LYS A 2 14.91 10.35 -6.03
CA LYS A 2 13.63 9.95 -6.64
C LYS A 2 13.50 8.43 -6.54
N ILE A 3 12.81 7.94 -5.52
CA ILE A 3 12.29 6.57 -5.56
C ILE A 3 11.01 6.64 -6.38
N ILE A 4 11.12 6.45 -7.70
CA ILE A 4 9.97 6.13 -8.54
C ILE A 4 9.74 4.65 -8.30
N ASN A 5 8.96 4.31 -7.27
CA ASN A 5 8.44 2.95 -7.15
C ASN A 5 7.45 2.76 -8.29
N ASN A 6 7.78 1.84 -9.21
CA ASN A 6 6.90 1.42 -10.29
C ASN A 6 5.72 0.62 -9.71
N PHE A 7 4.75 1.33 -9.15
CA PHE A 7 3.49 0.73 -8.73
C PHE A 7 2.58 0.59 -9.94
N CYS A 8 2.26 -0.64 -10.30
CA CYS A 8 1.31 -0.93 -11.37
C CYS A 8 -0.08 -1.22 -10.79
N ILE A 9 -1.11 -0.58 -11.33
CA ILE A 9 -2.49 -0.95 -11.03
C ILE A 9 -2.69 -2.41 -11.43
N GLY A 10 -3.27 -3.20 -10.53
CA GLY A 10 -3.46 -4.63 -10.71
C GLY A 10 -2.35 -5.50 -10.11
N GLN A 11 -1.24 -4.91 -9.67
CA GLN A 11 -0.16 -5.65 -9.02
C GLN A 11 -0.59 -6.17 -7.65
N THR A 12 -0.19 -7.41 -7.33
CA THR A 12 -0.38 -8.00 -6.00
C THR A 12 0.83 -7.68 -5.15
N ILE A 13 0.59 -7.23 -3.92
CA ILE A 13 1.61 -6.83 -2.96
C ILE A 13 1.32 -7.41 -1.57
N HIS A 14 2.33 -7.42 -0.71
CA HIS A 14 2.16 -7.62 0.73
C HIS A 14 2.42 -6.33 1.47
N LEU A 15 1.61 -6.04 2.49
CA LEU A 15 1.95 -5.04 3.49
C LEU A 15 3.02 -5.62 4.40
N SER A 16 4.20 -5.02 4.43
CA SER A 16 5.34 -5.49 5.23
C SER A 16 5.41 -4.81 6.58
N THR A 17 5.07 -3.53 6.62
CA THR A 17 5.01 -2.71 7.82
C THR A 17 3.85 -1.74 7.70
N ILE A 18 3.37 -1.25 8.83
CA ILE A 18 2.35 -0.21 8.89
C ILE A 18 2.65 0.61 10.14
N ASN A 19 2.45 1.92 10.07
CA ASN A 19 2.61 2.80 11.23
C ASN A 19 1.78 2.28 12.42
N GLU A 20 2.39 2.21 13.62
CA GLU A 20 1.79 1.71 14.86
C GLU A 20 0.48 2.42 15.25
N SER A 21 0.26 3.63 14.75
CA SER A 21 -0.99 4.39 14.94
C SER A 21 -2.16 3.97 14.03
N SER A 22 -1.97 2.95 13.19
CA SER A 22 -3.01 2.49 12.27
C SER A 22 -4.13 1.73 13.00
N PRO A 23 -5.39 1.86 12.57
CA PRO A 23 -6.49 1.06 13.09
C PRO A 23 -6.18 -0.44 13.10
N GLU A 24 -6.59 -1.16 14.14
CA GLU A 24 -6.37 -2.62 14.28
C GLU A 24 -6.80 -3.41 13.04
N LYS A 25 -7.89 -2.96 12.40
CA LYS A 25 -8.40 -3.53 11.15
C LYS A 25 -7.35 -3.55 10.02
N ILE A 26 -6.54 -2.50 9.93
CA ILE A 26 -5.46 -2.38 8.94
C ILE A 26 -4.28 -3.26 9.36
N ILE A 27 -3.93 -3.26 10.66
CA ILE A 27 -2.87 -4.10 11.23
C ILE A 27 -3.15 -5.59 10.95
N PHE A 28 -4.41 -6.03 11.06
CA PHE A 28 -4.81 -7.41 10.75
C PHE A 28 -4.58 -7.81 9.28
N ASN A 29 -4.34 -6.85 8.39
CA ASN A 29 -4.01 -7.09 6.99
C ASN A 29 -2.50 -7.06 6.69
N LEU A 30 -1.64 -6.88 7.70
CA LEU A 30 -0.20 -7.09 7.57
C LEU A 30 0.09 -8.51 7.05
N CYS A 31 1.09 -8.61 6.18
CA CYS A 31 1.53 -9.84 5.52
C CYS A 31 0.46 -10.55 4.66
N LYS A 32 -0.74 -9.97 4.49
CA LYS A 32 -1.77 -10.50 3.59
C LYS A 32 -1.63 -9.90 2.20
N LYS A 33 -2.00 -10.70 1.19
CA LYS A 33 -2.06 -10.27 -0.21
C LYS A 33 -3.08 -9.15 -0.35
N SER A 34 -2.65 -8.05 -0.95
CA SER A 34 -3.50 -6.92 -1.32
C SER A 34 -3.22 -6.57 -2.78
N LYS A 35 -4.16 -5.89 -3.44
CA LYS A 35 -4.02 -5.51 -4.85
C LYS A 35 -4.02 -4.00 -5.00
N ILE A 36 -3.08 -3.47 -5.76
CA ILE A 36 -3.07 -2.04 -6.09
C ILE A 36 -4.25 -1.74 -7.03
N LYS A 37 -5.14 -0.83 -6.62
CA LYS A 37 -6.30 -0.40 -7.41
C LYS A 37 -6.19 1.03 -7.93
N GLY A 38 -5.25 1.81 -7.42
CA GLY A 38 -5.03 3.18 -7.87
C GLY A 38 -3.77 3.79 -7.27
N LEU A 39 -3.50 5.02 -7.64
CA LEU A 39 -2.39 5.83 -7.15
C LEU A 39 -2.94 7.19 -6.74
N ARG A 40 -2.40 7.76 -5.66
CA ARG A 40 -2.73 9.09 -5.16
C ARG A 40 -1.46 9.92 -5.03
N TYR A 41 -1.53 11.20 -5.40
CA TYR A 41 -0.45 12.15 -5.10
C TYR A 41 -0.68 12.79 -3.73
N SER A 42 0.36 12.78 -2.90
CA SER A 42 0.39 13.57 -1.66
C SER A 42 0.89 14.99 -1.93
N PRO A 43 0.60 15.96 -1.04
CA PRO A 43 1.12 17.32 -1.15
C PRO A 43 2.66 17.41 -1.24
N ASN A 44 3.37 16.38 -0.76
CA ASN A 44 4.83 16.31 -0.78
C ASN A 44 5.37 15.67 -2.08
N ASN A 45 4.57 15.59 -3.14
CA ASN A 45 4.91 14.93 -4.41
C ASN A 45 5.29 13.44 -4.25
N ILE A 46 4.74 12.77 -3.24
CA ILE A 46 4.93 11.33 -3.04
C ILE A 46 3.74 10.60 -3.69
N ILE A 47 4.03 9.57 -4.47
CA ILE A 47 3.01 8.67 -5.02
C ILE A 47 2.67 7.65 -3.95
N LEU A 48 1.41 7.63 -3.52
CA LEU A 48 0.85 6.72 -2.54
C LEU A 48 -0.03 5.68 -3.27
N PRO A 49 0.36 4.40 -3.31
CA PRO A 49 -0.50 3.35 -3.84
C PRO A 49 -1.75 3.18 -3.00
N ILE A 50 -2.90 3.09 -3.68
CA ILE A 50 -4.18 2.71 -3.10
C ILE A 50 -4.31 1.21 -3.27
N ILE A 51 -4.39 0.51 -2.15
CA ILE A 51 -4.51 -0.94 -2.11
C ILE A 51 -5.91 -1.34 -1.65
N GLU A 52 -6.40 -2.45 -2.18
CA GLU A 52 -7.64 -3.10 -1.75
C GLU A 52 -7.26 -4.31 -0.89
N LEU A 53 -7.75 -4.29 0.36
CA LEU A 53 -7.60 -5.36 1.35
C LEU A 53 -8.62 -6.48 1.08
N ASN A 54 -8.47 -7.61 1.79
CA ASN A 54 -9.31 -8.80 1.59
C ASN A 54 -10.81 -8.56 1.84
N ASP A 55 -11.16 -7.58 2.67
CA ASP A 55 -12.53 -7.22 3.00
C ASP A 55 -13.08 -6.08 2.10
N GLN A 56 -12.42 -5.83 0.96
CA GLN A 56 -12.74 -4.78 0.01
C GLN A 56 -12.50 -3.35 0.52
N THR A 57 -11.96 -3.18 1.73
CA THR A 57 -11.53 -1.87 2.23
C THR A 57 -10.40 -1.35 1.36
N ARG A 58 -10.43 -0.05 1.01
CA ARG A 58 -9.38 0.62 0.26
C ARG A 58 -8.65 1.62 1.13
N ILE A 59 -7.34 1.50 1.17
CA ILE A 59 -6.46 2.41 1.91
C ILE A 59 -5.32 2.86 1.00
N TRP A 60 -4.81 4.06 1.26
CA TRP A 60 -3.53 4.48 0.71
C TRP A 60 -2.44 4.11 1.70
N VAL A 61 -1.29 3.69 1.20
CA VAL A 61 -0.13 3.34 2.03
C VAL A 61 1.13 3.98 1.47
N PHE A 62 2.15 4.09 2.30
CA PHE A 62 3.43 4.60 1.86
C PHE A 62 4.21 3.56 1.07
N PRO A 63 5.06 3.99 0.12
CA PRO A 63 5.82 3.07 -0.72
C PRO A 63 6.74 2.10 0.04
N ASN A 64 7.23 2.51 1.21
CA ASN A 64 8.09 1.71 2.10
C ASN A 64 7.32 0.71 2.97
N GLU A 65 5.99 0.79 3.01
CA GLU A 65 5.11 -0.14 3.75
C GLU A 65 4.77 -1.39 2.92
N ILE A 66 5.25 -1.44 1.66
CA ILE A 66 4.91 -2.48 0.69
C ILE A 66 6.11 -3.34 0.34
N ASN A 67 5.92 -4.66 0.37
CA ASN A 67 6.78 -5.63 -0.29
C ASN A 67 6.14 -6.13 -1.59
N HIS A 68 6.92 -6.11 -2.67
CA HIS A 68 6.51 -6.70 -3.94
C HIS A 68 6.55 -8.23 -3.85
N ILE A 69 5.52 -8.86 -4.40
CA ILE A 69 5.51 -10.31 -4.65
C ILE A 69 5.92 -10.46 -6.12
N ASN A 70 7.04 -11.13 -6.37
CA ASN A 70 7.45 -11.54 -7.72
C ASN A 70 6.50 -12.61 -8.26
#